data_AF-A0A6P0JXJ6-F1
#
_entry.id   AF-A0A6P0JXJ6-F1
#
_cell.length_a   1.000
_cell.length_b   1.000
_cell.length_c   1.000
_cell.angle_alpha   90.00
_cell.angle_beta   90.00
_cell.angle_gamma   90.00
#
_symmetry.space_group_name_H-M   'P 1'
#
loop_
_entity.id
_entity.type
_entity.pdbx_description
1 polymer ?
#
loop_
_entity_poly.entity_id
_entity_poly.type
_entity_poly.pdbx_seq_one_letter_code
_entity_poly.pdbx_strand_id
1 'polypeptide(L)'
;MSASRDLLNRRQLLRWGLIGLGATGLATYARSQWWKQAPAAQIPPLPDNEAPDLSFNPMTLLRDFDYGTVKQENGRPIREFEVTANSHTLQLNRAISFVTWSLNGRVPAPTLRATEGEI
;
A
#
# COMPACT_ATOMS: atom_id res chain seq x y z
N MET A 1 -12.08 -63.98 -47.74
CA MET A 1 -11.60 -62.65 -47.28
C MET A 1 -12.36 -61.58 -48.03
N SER A 2 -13.29 -60.88 -47.38
CA SER A 2 -13.87 -59.65 -47.92
C SER A 2 -14.01 -58.65 -46.77
N ALA A 3 -13.42 -57.49 -46.96
CA ALA A 3 -13.30 -56.43 -45.98
C ALA A 3 -14.55 -55.54 -46.02
N SER A 4 -15.18 -55.30 -44.87
CA SER A 4 -16.13 -54.21 -44.69
C SER A 4 -15.54 -53.19 -43.71
N ARG A 5 -14.89 -52.17 -44.28
CA ARG A 5 -14.55 -50.93 -43.57
C ARG A 5 -15.74 -49.99 -43.71
N ASP A 6 -16.53 -49.83 -42.65
CA ASP A 6 -17.45 -48.70 -42.53
C ASP A 6 -17.47 -48.25 -41.07
N LEU A 7 -16.42 -47.53 -40.67
CA LEU A 7 -16.19 -47.19 -39.26
C LEU A 7 -16.78 -45.86 -38.82
N LEU A 8 -17.37 -45.02 -39.68
CA LEU A 8 -18.04 -43.81 -39.22
C LEU A 8 -19.23 -43.42 -40.12
N ASN A 9 -20.42 -43.41 -39.51
CA ASN A 9 -21.65 -42.98 -40.16
C ASN A 9 -21.70 -41.44 -40.21
N ARG A 10 -21.94 -40.84 -41.38
CA ARG A 10 -21.94 -39.37 -41.61
C ARG A 10 -22.84 -38.61 -40.62
N ARG A 11 -23.92 -39.25 -40.17
CA ARG A 11 -24.88 -38.72 -39.19
C ARG A 11 -24.33 -38.70 -37.77
N GLN A 12 -23.43 -39.60 -37.42
CA GLN A 12 -22.72 -39.59 -36.14
C GLN A 12 -21.70 -38.44 -36.14
N LEU A 13 -20.94 -38.24 -37.21
CA LEU A 13 -20.01 -37.10 -37.32
C LEU A 13 -20.72 -35.74 -37.16
N LEU A 14 -21.88 -35.56 -37.79
CA LEU A 14 -22.68 -34.33 -37.65
C LEU A 14 -23.21 -34.12 -36.21
N ARG A 15 -23.65 -35.19 -35.54
CA ARG A 15 -24.13 -35.11 -34.16
C ARG A 15 -23.02 -34.72 -33.19
N TRP A 16 -21.83 -35.31 -33.35
CA TRP A 16 -20.68 -35.01 -32.49
C TRP A 16 -20.12 -33.60 -32.78
N GLY A 17 -20.15 -33.14 -34.03
CA GLY A 17 -19.77 -31.77 -34.40
C GLY A 17 -20.66 -30.69 -33.76
N LEU A 18 -21.97 -30.90 -33.70
CA LEU A 18 -22.91 -29.98 -33.04
C LEU A 18 -22.74 -29.94 -31.52
N ILE A 19 -22.45 -31.08 -30.88
CA ILE A 19 -22.19 -31.15 -29.43
C ILE A 19 -20.87 -30.44 -29.10
N GLY A 20 -19.82 -30.66 -29.90
CA GLY A 20 -18.51 -30.01 -29.70
C GLY A 20 -18.58 -28.48 -29.84
N LEU A 21 -19.26 -27.97 -30.86
CA LEU A 21 -19.42 -26.53 -31.08
C LEU A 21 -20.39 -25.88 -30.08
N GLY A 22 -21.49 -26.56 -29.72
CA GLY A 22 -22.43 -26.07 -28.72
C GLY A 22 -21.81 -25.98 -27.33
N ALA A 23 -21.07 -27.02 -26.89
CA ALA A 23 -20.44 -27.06 -25.58
C ALA A 23 -19.33 -26.02 -25.44
N THR A 24 -18.51 -25.81 -26.48
CA THR A 24 -17.43 -24.80 -26.46
C THR A 24 -17.97 -23.37 -26.49
N GLY A 25 -19.02 -23.10 -27.27
CA GLY A 25 -19.70 -21.80 -27.28
C GLY A 25 -20.30 -21.44 -25.92
N LEU A 26 -21.01 -22.38 -25.29
CA LEU A 26 -21.59 -22.16 -23.96
C LEU A 26 -20.51 -22.05 -22.86
N ALA A 27 -19.45 -22.87 -22.92
CA ALA A 27 -18.37 -22.83 -21.93
C ALA A 27 -17.55 -21.53 -22.01
N THR A 28 -17.23 -21.05 -23.22
CA THR A 28 -16.52 -19.78 -23.41
C THR A 28 -17.40 -18.59 -23.01
N TYR A 29 -18.70 -18.63 -23.34
CA TYR A 29 -19.65 -17.61 -22.90
C TYR A 29 -19.78 -17.55 -21.37
N ALA A 30 -19.99 -18.69 -20.72
CA ALA A 30 -20.08 -18.80 -19.26
C ALA A 30 -18.79 -18.37 -18.56
N ARG A 31 -17.63 -18.74 -19.10
CA ARG A 31 -16.32 -18.32 -18.56
C ARG A 31 -16.08 -16.82 -18.73
N SER A 32 -16.53 -16.23 -19.83
CA SER A 32 -16.44 -14.77 -20.03
C SER A 32 -17.32 -13.99 -19.05
N GLN A 33 -18.51 -14.52 -18.73
CA GLN A 33 -19.43 -13.94 -17.76
C GLN A 33 -18.86 -14.07 -16.33
N TRP A 34 -18.27 -15.22 -16.00
CA TRP A 34 -17.64 -15.45 -14.69
C TRP A 34 -16.44 -14.52 -14.46
N TRP A 35 -15.57 -14.31 -15.46
CA TRP A 35 -14.43 -13.41 -15.32
C TRP A 35 -14.80 -11.92 -15.17
N LYS A 36 -16.00 -11.51 -15.62
CA LYS A 36 -16.52 -10.15 -15.37
C LYS A 36 -17.06 -9.97 -13.95
N GLN A 37 -17.25 -11.05 -13.19
CA GLN A 37 -17.77 -11.04 -11.82
C GLN A 37 -16.67 -11.05 -10.75
N ALA A 38 -15.43 -10.64 -11.07
CA ALA A 38 -14.51 -10.28 -10.01
C ALA A 38 -15.21 -9.20 -9.15
N PRO A 39 -15.40 -9.41 -7.84
CA PRO A 39 -16.06 -8.41 -7.01
C PRO A 39 -15.25 -7.13 -7.15
N ALA A 40 -15.89 -6.07 -7.66
CA ALA A 40 -15.28 -4.75 -7.65
C ALA A 40 -14.88 -4.48 -6.21
N ALA A 41 -13.59 -4.21 -5.97
CA ALA A 41 -13.11 -3.88 -4.65
C ALA A 41 -14.01 -2.74 -4.13
N GLN A 42 -14.79 -3.02 -3.08
CA GLN A 42 -15.59 -2.00 -2.43
C GLN A 42 -14.59 -1.09 -1.71
N ILE A 43 -14.18 -0.03 -2.38
CA ILE A 43 -13.37 1.01 -1.77
C ILE A 43 -14.35 1.88 -0.99
N PRO A 44 -14.34 1.87 0.35
CA PRO A 44 -15.19 2.77 1.11
C PRO A 44 -14.87 4.21 0.71
N PRO A 45 -15.87 5.10 0.63
CA PRO A 45 -15.61 6.52 0.38
C PRO A 45 -14.64 7.02 1.45
N LEU A 46 -13.56 7.68 1.02
CA LEU A 46 -12.65 8.32 1.94
C LEU A 46 -13.47 9.36 2.73
N PRO A 47 -13.43 9.34 4.07
CA PRO A 47 -14.12 10.35 4.85
C PRO A 47 -13.58 11.73 4.48
N ASP A 48 -14.48 12.68 4.19
CA ASP A 48 -14.16 13.94 3.52
C ASP A 48 -13.20 14.86 4.32
N ASN A 49 -12.84 14.53 5.56
CA ASN A 49 -11.97 15.34 6.43
C ASN A 49 -11.36 14.57 7.62
N GLU A 50 -11.11 13.26 7.53
CA GLU A 50 -10.33 12.61 8.61
C GLU A 50 -8.85 12.90 8.37
N ALA A 51 -8.39 14.06 8.86
CA ALA A 51 -6.99 14.21 9.19
C ALA A 51 -6.62 13.01 10.09
N PRO A 52 -5.52 12.30 9.80
CA PRO A 52 -5.10 11.21 10.67
C PRO A 52 -4.99 11.76 12.10
N ASP A 53 -5.49 11.01 13.08
CA ASP A 53 -5.41 11.34 14.51
C ASP A 53 -3.96 11.16 14.97
N LEU A 54 -3.09 12.01 14.44
CA LEU A 54 -1.69 12.08 14.76
C LEU A 54 -1.57 12.87 16.06
N SER A 55 -0.71 12.39 16.94
CA SER A 55 -0.31 13.13 18.15
C SER A 55 0.44 14.44 17.86
N PHE A 56 0.68 14.77 16.59
CA PHE A 56 1.41 15.96 16.14
C PHE A 56 0.79 16.56 14.86
N ASN A 57 1.04 17.85 14.62
CA ASN A 57 0.60 18.55 13.42
C ASN A 57 1.77 18.69 12.42
N PRO A 58 1.72 18.03 11.24
CA PRO A 58 2.78 18.11 10.25
C PRO A 58 3.05 19.54 9.74
N MET A 59 2.01 20.37 9.64
CA MET A 59 2.15 21.74 9.13
C MET A 59 2.91 22.64 10.11
N THR A 60 2.81 22.36 11.41
CA THR A 60 3.62 23.03 12.43
C THR A 60 5.09 22.62 12.31
N LEU A 61 5.35 21.32 12.10
CA LEU A 61 6.71 20.78 12.02
C LEU A 61 7.54 21.38 10.88
N LEU A 62 6.92 21.81 9.79
CA LEU A 62 7.60 22.48 8.67
C LEU A 62 8.43 23.70 9.07
N ARG A 63 8.09 24.34 10.20
CA ARG A 63 8.78 25.54 10.69
C ARG A 63 9.26 25.40 12.13
N ASP A 64 9.10 24.22 12.71
CA ASP A 64 9.55 23.93 14.08
C ASP A 64 11.01 23.51 14.06
N PHE A 65 11.89 24.48 14.30
CA PHE A 65 13.32 24.26 14.41
C PHE A 65 13.72 24.19 15.87
N ASP A 66 14.41 23.12 16.24
CA ASP A 66 15.08 23.02 17.52
C ASP A 66 16.42 23.73 17.43
N TYR A 67 16.59 24.79 18.22
CA TYR A 67 17.84 25.53 18.30
C TYR A 67 18.76 24.99 19.41
N GLY A 68 18.34 24.04 20.24
CA GLY A 68 19.18 23.55 21.34
C GLY A 68 19.64 24.67 22.28
N THR A 69 20.78 24.47 22.94
CA THR A 69 21.37 25.42 23.89
C THR A 69 22.75 25.85 23.43
N VAL A 70 23.01 27.15 23.34
CA VAL A 70 24.33 27.69 23.00
C VAL A 70 25.12 28.01 24.26
N LYS A 71 26.36 27.52 24.32
CA LYS A 71 27.36 27.78 25.36
C LYS A 71 28.64 28.33 24.76
N GLN A 72 29.50 28.89 25.60
CA GLN A 72 30.83 29.36 25.22
C GLN A 72 31.87 28.48 25.89
N GLU A 73 32.74 27.86 25.08
CA GLU A 73 33.86 27.08 25.58
C GLU A 73 35.13 27.48 24.83
N ASN A 74 36.17 27.88 25.57
CA ASN A 74 37.43 28.37 25.00
C ASN A 74 37.25 29.52 23.97
N GLY A 75 36.23 30.37 24.17
CA GLY A 75 35.91 31.49 23.27
C GLY A 75 35.21 31.08 21.96
N ARG A 76 34.78 29.83 21.84
CA ARG A 76 34.03 29.32 20.69
C ARG A 76 32.58 28.98 21.08
N PRO A 77 31.58 29.34 20.26
CA PRO A 77 30.20 28.92 20.50
C PRO A 77 30.03 27.42 20.24
N ILE A 78 29.43 26.73 21.20
CA ILE A 78 29.05 25.31 21.13
C ILE A 78 27.54 25.21 21.26
N ARG A 79 26.88 24.47 20.39
CA ARG A 79 25.43 24.21 20.43
C ARG A 79 25.17 22.76 20.83
N GLU A 80 24.55 22.59 21.98
CA GLU A 80 24.17 21.28 22.50
C GLU A 80 22.70 20.97 22.17
N PHE A 81 22.46 19.73 21.75
CA PHE A 81 21.13 19.17 21.54
C PHE A 81 20.96 17.92 22.40
N GLU A 82 19.79 17.75 22.99
CA GLU A 82 19.43 16.54 23.72
C GLU A 82 18.29 15.82 22.98
N VAL A 83 18.51 14.55 22.67
CA VAL A 83 17.51 13.70 22.04
C VAL A 83 17.40 12.35 22.74
N THR A 84 16.18 11.86 22.88
CA THR A 84 15.89 10.55 23.44
C THR A 84 15.33 9.63 22.36
N ALA A 85 15.97 8.48 22.16
CA ALA A 85 15.47 7.44 21.28
C ALA A 85 14.32 6.68 21.93
N ASN A 86 13.20 6.57 21.22
CA ASN A 86 11.99 5.92 21.69
C ASN A 86 11.40 5.03 20.59
N SER A 87 10.94 3.84 20.97
CA SER A 87 10.07 3.03 20.12
C SER A 87 8.63 3.24 20.56
N HIS A 88 7.75 3.65 19.65
CA HIS A 88 6.33 3.80 19.97
C HIS A 88 5.45 3.38 18.81
N THR A 89 4.20 3.03 19.12
CA THR A 89 3.20 2.71 18.10
C THR A 89 2.50 4.00 17.69
N LEU A 90 2.59 4.35 16.41
CA LEU A 90 1.88 5.47 15.81
C LEU A 90 0.61 4.94 15.11
N GLN A 91 -0.55 5.44 15.52
CA GLN A 91 -1.80 5.16 14.83
C GLN A 91 -1.93 6.08 13.62
N LEU A 92 -2.00 5.53 12.41
CA LEU A 92 -2.12 6.32 11.18
C LEU A 92 -3.59 6.60 10.84
N ASN A 93 -4.46 5.64 11.10
CA ASN A 93 -5.91 5.76 10.96
C ASN A 93 -6.58 4.65 11.79
N ARG A 94 -7.91 4.51 11.75
CA ARG A 94 -8.63 3.48 12.55
C ARG A 94 -8.21 2.03 12.30
N ALA A 95 -7.61 1.72 11.16
CA ALA A 95 -7.27 0.35 10.75
C ALA A 95 -5.76 0.05 10.75
N ILE A 96 -4.91 1.07 10.65
CA ILE A 96 -3.47 0.93 10.42
C ILE A 96 -2.69 1.60 11.55
N SER A 97 -1.81 0.83 12.18
CA SER A 97 -0.79 1.30 13.12
C SER A 97 0.61 0.92 12.63
N PHE A 98 1.60 1.70 13.03
CA PHE A 98 3.00 1.48 12.68
C PHE A 98 3.87 1.55 13.93
N VAL A 99 4.75 0.57 14.12
CA VAL A 99 5.78 0.64 15.17
C VAL A 99 6.96 1.42 14.63
N THR A 100 7.24 2.57 15.24
CA THR A 100 8.28 3.50 14.78
C THR A 100 9.42 3.56 15.78
N TRP A 101 10.62 3.75 15.25
CA TRP A 101 11.75 4.30 16.00
C TRP A 101 11.77 5.81 15.79
N SER A 102 11.84 6.56 16.88
CA SER A 102 11.66 8.01 16.89
C SER A 102 12.64 8.69 17.84
N LEU A 103 12.91 9.98 17.61
CA LEU A 103 13.58 10.84 18.58
C LEU A 103 12.56 11.77 19.20
N ASN A 104 12.60 11.93 20.52
CA ASN A 104 11.71 12.79 21.31
C ASN A 104 10.21 12.48 21.08
N GLY A 105 9.90 11.20 20.86
CA GLY A 105 8.53 10.71 20.75
C GLY A 105 7.75 11.20 19.52
N ARG A 106 8.44 11.68 18.47
CA ARG A 106 7.78 12.21 17.26
C ARG A 106 8.41 11.72 15.95
N VAL A 107 7.60 11.73 14.89
CA VAL A 107 8.01 11.42 13.51
C VAL A 107 7.51 12.53 12.58
N PRO A 108 8.38 13.25 11.84
CA PRO A 108 9.84 13.16 11.87
C PRO A 108 10.44 13.59 13.21
N ALA A 109 11.70 13.21 13.43
CA ALA A 109 12.50 13.68 14.55
C ALA A 109 12.66 15.22 14.52
N PRO A 110 13.06 15.85 15.64
CA PRO A 110 13.31 17.29 15.67
C PRO A 110 14.26 17.77 14.58
N THR A 111 13.89 18.87 13.92
CA THR A 111 14.75 19.51 12.93
C THR A 111 15.75 20.40 13.66
N LEU A 112 16.95 19.86 13.89
CA LEU A 112 18.02 20.57 14.58
C LEU A 112 18.57 21.69 13.68
N ARG A 113 18.74 22.89 14.23
CA ARG A 113 19.23 24.06 13.51
C ARG A 113 20.42 24.69 14.23
N ALA A 114 21.52 24.85 13.49
CA ALA A 114 22.73 25.51 13.94
C ALA A 114 23.10 26.68 13.00
N THR A 115 23.98 27.56 13.49
CA THR A 115 24.59 28.64 12.71
C THR A 115 25.98 28.20 12.25
N GLU A 116 26.38 28.57 11.03
CA GLU A 116 27.73 28.32 10.55
C GLU A 116 28.79 28.89 11.52
N GLY A 117 29.84 28.10 11.79
CA GLY A 117 30.93 28.45 12.71
C GLY A 117 30.75 27.92 14.14
N GLU A 118 29.53 27.55 14.53
CA GLU A 118 29.26 26.84 15.78
C GLU A 118 29.80 25.40 15.71
N ILE A 119 30.14 24.84 16.88
CA ILE A 119 30.37 23.39 17.05
C ILE A 119 29.08 22.76 17.53
#